data_AF-A0A7X7K0H7-F1
#
_entry.id   AF-A0A7X7K0H7-F1
#
_cell.length_a   1.000
_cell.length_b   1.000
_cell.length_c   1.000
_cell.angle_alpha   90.00
_cell.angle_beta   90.00
_cell.angle_gamma   90.00
#
_symmetry.space_group_name_H-M   'P 1'
#
loop_
_entity.id
_entity.type
_entity.pdbx_description
1 polymer ?
#
loop_
_entity_poly.entity_id
_entity_poly.type
_entity_poly.pdbx_seq_one_letter_code
_entity_poly.pdbx_strand_id
1 'polypeptide(L)' 'MTDPADVRVALLARLAQVVDPETGVDVLRMRLVEDLMVDEHGCVRYRFRPSSPFCP' A
#
# COMPACT_ATOMS: atom_id res chain seq x y z
N MET A 1 19.21 -1.02 12.81
CA MET A 1 18.09 -0.06 12.92
C MET A 1 17.58 0.13 11.51
N THR A 2 16.33 -0.24 11.23
CA THR A 2 15.75 -0.05 9.90
C THR A 2 15.20 1.37 9.84
N ASP A 3 15.65 2.19 8.90
CA ASP A 3 15.14 3.54 8.74
C ASP A 3 13.67 3.48 8.26
N PRO A 4 12.73 4.20 8.91
CA PRO A 4 11.34 4.27 8.45
C PRO A 4 11.19 4.67 6.98
N ALA A 5 12.10 5.50 6.45
CA ALA A 5 12.13 5.89 5.04
C ALA A 5 12.46 4.69 4.13
N ASP A 6 13.42 3.86 4.51
CA ASP A 6 13.79 2.65 3.76
C ASP A 6 12.65 1.64 3.75
N VAL A 7 11.99 1.43 4.89
CA VAL A 7 10.80 0.57 5.00
C VAL A 7 9.70 1.08 4.08
N ARG A 8 9.45 2.40 4.08
CA ARG A 8 8.42 3.00 3.25
C ARG A 8 8.70 2.78 1.76
N VAL A 9 9.94 2.99 1.31
CA VAL A 9 10.32 2.77 -0.09
C VAL A 9 10.17 1.31 -0.48
N ALA A 10 10.67 0.39 0.35
CA ALA A 10 10.56 -1.04 0.11
C ALA A 10 9.10 -1.50 0.04
N LEU A 11 8.25 -1.00 0.94
CA LEU A 11 6.82 -1.30 0.96
C LEU A 11 6.11 -0.79 -0.29
N LEU A 12 6.36 0.46 -0.71
CA LEU A 12 5.79 1.00 -1.95
C LEU A 12 6.17 0.17 -3.17
N ALA A 13 7.42 -0.29 -3.24
CA ALA A 13 7.87 -1.18 -4.33
C ALA A 13 7.13 -2.52 -4.34
N ARG A 14 6.75 -3.06 -3.16
CA ARG A 14 5.95 -4.29 -3.05
C ARG A 14 4.48 -4.05 -3.36
N LEU A 15 3.89 -2.96 -2.88
CA LEU A 15 2.49 -2.60 -3.15
C LEU A 15 2.26 -2.32 -4.64
N ALA A 16 3.26 -1.80 -5.37
CA ALA A 16 3.19 -1.62 -6.82
C ALA A 16 3.06 -2.95 -7.60
N GLN A 17 3.35 -4.10 -6.96
CA GLN A 17 3.18 -5.43 -7.55
C GLN A 17 1.79 -6.02 -7.29
N VAL A 18 0.99 -5.40 -6.40
CA VAL A 18 -0.37 -5.82 -6.10
C VAL A 18 -1.31 -5.19 -7.11
N VAL A 19 -1.91 -6.04 -7.95
CA VAL A 19 -2.80 -5.65 -9.04
C VAL A 19 -4.22 -6.03 -8.68
N ASP A 20 -5.16 -5.11 -8.87
CA ASP A 20 -6.60 -5.37 -8.75
C ASP A 20 -7.02 -6.26 -9.94
N PRO A 21 -7.52 -7.49 -9.71
CA PRO A 21 -7.77 -8.46 -10.78
C PRO A 21 -8.90 -8.04 -11.72
N GLU A 22 -9.80 -7.18 -11.25
CA GLU A 22 -10.93 -6.66 -12.03
C GLU A 22 -10.48 -5.62 -13.05
N THR A 23 -9.52 -4.75 -12.68
CA THR A 23 -9.07 -3.63 -13.51
C THR A 23 -7.71 -3.84 -14.19
N GLY A 24 -6.88 -4.76 -13.68
CA GLY A 24 -5.52 -4.98 -14.16
C GLY A 24 -4.54 -3.84 -13.81
N VAL A 25 -4.92 -2.92 -12.92
CA VAL A 25 -4.11 -1.77 -12.49
C VAL A 25 -3.58 -2.01 -11.07
N ASP A 26 -2.38 -1.51 -10.77
CA ASP A 26 -1.82 -1.62 -9.42
C ASP A 26 -2.54 -0.71 -8.40
N VAL A 27 -2.60 -1.18 -7.17
CA VAL A 27 -3.34 -0.52 -6.08
C VAL A 27 -2.80 0.86 -5.71
N LEU A 28 -1.53 1.18 -6.02
CA LEU A 28 -0.97 2.52 -5.80
C LEU A 28 -1.40 3.49 -6.89
N ARG A 29 -1.37 3.09 -8.17
CA ARG A 29 -1.87 3.91 -9.28
C ARG A 29 -3.35 4.22 -9.15
N MET A 30 -4.13 3.27 -8.63
CA MET A 30 -5.55 3.45 -8.33
C MET A 30 -5.83 4.32 -7.10
N ARG A 31 -4.79 4.71 -6.34
CA ARG A 31 -4.88 5.45 -5.08
C ARG A 31 -5.81 4.74 -4.07
N LEU A 32 -5.65 3.42 -3.92
CA LEU A 32 -6.39 2.62 -2.94
C LEU A 32 -5.69 2.57 -1.58
N VAL A 33 -4.39 2.85 -1.53
CA VAL A 33 -3.60 2.95 -0.29
C VAL A 33 -3.53 4.41 0.16
N GLU A 34 -4.12 4.68 1.33
CA GLU A 34 -4.21 5.99 1.96
C GLU A 34 -3.54 5.96 3.35
N ASP A 35 -3.16 7.12 3.89
CA ASP A 35 -2.60 7.28 5.24
C ASP A 35 -1.44 6.33 5.59
N LEU A 36 -0.55 6.03 4.64
CA LEU A 36 0.59 5.14 4.87
C LEU A 36 1.60 5.77 5.84
N MET A 37 1.75 5.15 7.02
CA MET A 37 2.66 5.54 8.07
C MET A 37 3.56 4.36 8.46
N VAL A 38 4.82 4.68 8.78
CA VAL A 38 5.80 3.74 9.35
C VAL A 38 6.29 4.35 10.66
N ASP A 39 6.19 3.62 11.77
CA ASP A 39 6.71 4.08 13.06
C ASP A 39 8.19 3.74 13.25
N GLU A 40 8.77 4.23 14.35
CA GLU A 40 10.20 4.05 14.68
C GLU A 40 10.56 2.58 14.97
N HIS A 41 9.57 1.72 15.22
CA HIS A 41 9.74 0.28 15.40
C HIS A 41 9.60 -0.50 14.09
N GLY A 42 9.36 0.18 12.97
CA GLY A 42 9.13 -0.42 11.66
C GLY A 42 7.71 -0.98 11.49
N CYS A 43 6.76 -0.63 12.36
CA CYS A 43 5.36 -1.01 12.19
C CYS A 43 4.72 -0.14 11.10
N VAL A 44 4.04 -0.80 10.16
CA VAL A 44 3.38 -0.15 9.04
C VAL A 44 1.87 -0.10 9.29
N ARG A 45 1.26 1.07 9.11
CA ARG A 45 -0.19 1.25 9.12
C ARG A 45 -0.62 2.02 7.88
N TYR A 46 -1.71 1.59 7.27
CA TYR A 46 -2.34 2.29 6.15
C TYR A 46 -3.84 1.99 6.12
N ARG A 47 -4.58 2.84 5.43
CA ARG A 47 -5.99 2.61 5.11
C ARG A 47 -6.09 2.10 3.68
N PHE A 48 -6.78 0.99 3.49
CA PHE A 48 -7.08 0.48 2.15
C PHE A 48 -8.52 0.81 1.81
N ARG A 49 -8.74 1.51 0.70
CA ARG A 49 -10.05 1.77 0.14
C ARG A 49 -10.27 0.78 -1.01
N PRO A 50 -11.25 -0.14 -0.93
CA PRO A 50 -11.54 -1.06 -2.02
C PRO A 50 -11.85 -0.34 -3.33
N SER A 51 -11.56 -1.00 -4.45
CA SER A 51 -11.88 -0.50 -5.80
C SER A 51 -13.40 -0.41 -6.05
N SER A 52 -14.20 -1.20 -5.32
CA SER A 52 -15.66 -1.26 -5.42
C SER A 52 -16.31 -1.61 -4.06
N PRO A 53 -17.54 -1.13 -3.76
CA PRO A 53 -18.30 -1.52 -2.57
C PRO A 53 -18.73 -3.00 -2.58
N PHE A 54 -18.62 -3.68 -3.72
CA PHE A 54 -18.93 -5.11 -3.87
C PHE A 54 -17.68 -5.98 -3.99
N CYS A 55 -16.49 -5.43 -3.69
CA CYS A 55 -15.27 -6.22 -3.58
C CYS A 55 -15.49 -7.35 -2.54
N PRO A 56 -15.24 -8.62 -2.89
CA PRO A 56 -15.53 -9.77 -2.03
C PRO A 56 -14.67 -9.85 -0.76
#